data_AF-A0A1T5D6L6-F1
#
_entry.id   AF-A0A1T5D6L6-F1
#
_cell.length_a   1.000
_cell.length_b   1.000
_cell.length_c   1.000
_cell.angle_alpha   90.00
_cell.angle_beta   90.00
_cell.angle_gamma   90.00
#
_symmetry.space_group_name_H-M   'P 1'
#
loop_
_entity.id
_entity.type
_entity.pdbx_description
1 polymer ?
#
loop_
_entity_poly.entity_id
_entity_poly.type
_entity_poly.pdbx_seq_one_letter_code
_entity_poly.pdbx_strand_id
1 'polypeptide(L)'
;MKEGVVFPEFGGGVRITDKERTITDSIKDMNLIAGLEEVLSCLVSANSIDETKMLKYLALYDNAFLYQKTGFIFSEYQRELGISDDFIKMCKDRSGDSKRYLTTGINEPAYSGEWKLVYPKNIKSIKNGGLEDSAI
;
A
#
# COMPACT_ATOMS: atom_id res chain seq x y z
N MET A 1 -1.33 15.65 10.11
CA MET A 1 -1.23 16.00 8.68
C MET A 1 -2.61 16.39 8.17
N LYS A 2 -2.80 17.65 7.75
CA LYS A 2 -4.09 18.17 7.21
C LYS A 2 -4.17 18.09 5.68
N GLU A 3 -3.04 17.81 5.05
CA GLU A 3 -2.84 17.69 3.62
C GLU A 3 -3.58 16.47 3.06
N GLY A 4 -4.21 16.66 1.91
CA GLY A 4 -5.03 15.64 1.26
C GLY A 4 -6.45 15.52 1.82
N VAL A 5 -6.85 16.35 2.80
CA VAL A 5 -8.25 16.39 3.25
C VAL A 5 -9.09 17.22 2.28
N VAL A 6 -10.17 16.62 1.76
CA VAL A 6 -11.09 17.23 0.80
C VAL A 6 -12.53 17.19 1.30
N PHE A 7 -13.36 18.07 0.73
CA PHE A 7 -14.80 18.13 0.96
C PHE A 7 -15.48 17.74 -0.36
N PRO A 8 -15.98 16.50 -0.49
CA PRO A 8 -16.70 16.09 -1.69
C PRO A 8 -17.95 16.95 -1.86
N GLU A 9 -18.24 17.35 -3.10
CA GLU A 9 -19.39 18.19 -3.45
C GLU A 9 -20.72 17.64 -2.90
N PHE A 10 -20.89 16.31 -2.97
CA PHE A 10 -22.05 15.59 -2.44
C PHE A 10 -21.77 14.85 -1.13
N GLY A 11 -20.79 15.33 -0.33
CA GLY A 11 -20.32 14.67 0.87
C GLY A 11 -21.11 14.96 2.16
N GLY A 12 -22.17 15.78 2.10
CA GLY A 12 -22.98 16.12 3.28
C GLY A 12 -22.20 16.82 4.40
N GLY A 13 -21.12 17.54 4.06
CA GLY A 13 -20.22 18.18 5.03
C GLY A 13 -19.17 17.25 5.65
N VAL A 14 -19.12 15.98 5.24
CA VAL A 14 -18.08 15.03 5.66
C VAL A 14 -16.76 15.35 4.96
N ARG A 15 -15.68 15.29 5.72
CA ARG A 15 -14.31 15.42 5.22
C ARG A 15 -13.73 14.04 4.99
N ILE A 16 -13.07 13.85 3.86
CA ILE A 16 -12.35 12.62 3.52
C ILE A 16 -10.91 12.93 3.15
N THR A 17 -10.06 11.92 3.14
CA THR A 17 -8.75 12.00 2.48
C THR A 17 -8.90 11.74 0.99
N ASP A 18 -8.07 12.39 0.18
CA ASP A 18 -7.97 12.07 -1.25
C ASP A 18 -7.38 10.66 -1.45
N LYS A 19 -7.46 10.18 -2.68
CA LYS A 19 -7.13 8.79 -3.03
C LYS A 19 -5.71 8.42 -2.62
N GLU A 20 -4.71 9.20 -3.05
CA GLU A 20 -3.30 8.93 -2.76
C GLU A 20 -2.99 9.03 -1.26
N ARG A 21 -3.64 9.96 -0.55
CA ARG A 21 -3.51 10.04 0.90
C ARG A 21 -4.08 8.80 1.58
N THR A 22 -5.25 8.37 1.15
CA THR A 22 -5.94 7.18 1.69
C THR A 22 -5.08 5.93 1.47
N ILE A 23 -4.55 5.73 0.26
CA ILE A 23 -3.63 4.62 -0.05
C ILE A 23 -2.40 4.65 0.86
N THR A 24 -1.79 5.81 1.03
CA THR A 24 -0.60 5.97 1.88
C THR A 24 -0.90 5.61 3.34
N ASP A 25 -2.03 6.07 3.88
CA ASP A 25 -2.46 5.79 5.24
C ASP A 25 -2.77 4.29 5.43
N SER A 26 -3.47 3.68 4.47
CA SER A 26 -3.78 2.25 4.45
C SER A 26 -2.52 1.38 4.43
N ILE A 27 -1.50 1.73 3.62
CA ILE A 27 -0.23 0.98 3.61
C ILE A 27 0.53 1.19 4.92
N LYS A 28 0.54 2.42 5.45
CA LYS A 28 1.26 2.74 6.69
C LYS A 28 0.78 1.91 7.86
N ASP A 29 -0.53 1.82 8.05
CA ASP A 29 -1.15 1.20 9.22
C ASP A 29 -1.98 -0.04 8.84
N MET A 30 -1.55 -0.80 7.83
CA MET A 30 -2.28 -1.96 7.30
C MET A 30 -2.72 -2.97 8.38
N ASN A 31 -1.89 -3.24 9.39
CA ASN A 31 -2.24 -4.16 10.49
C ASN A 31 -3.32 -3.62 11.43
N LEU A 32 -3.60 -2.31 11.41
CA LEU A 32 -4.53 -1.64 12.31
C LEU A 32 -5.84 -1.23 11.64
N ILE A 33 -5.87 -1.15 10.31
CA ILE A 33 -7.02 -0.62 9.56
C ILE A 33 -7.82 -1.74 8.87
N ALA A 34 -7.17 -2.59 8.09
CA ALA A 34 -7.84 -3.44 7.09
C ALA A 34 -7.18 -4.82 6.88
N GLY A 35 -5.90 -4.98 7.28
CA GLY A 35 -5.08 -6.13 6.90
C GLY A 35 -4.50 -6.00 5.50
N LEU A 36 -3.49 -6.82 5.20
CA LEU A 36 -2.75 -6.71 3.93
C LEU A 36 -3.65 -6.91 2.71
N GLU A 37 -4.55 -7.89 2.75
CA GLU A 37 -5.37 -8.24 1.60
C GLU A 37 -6.30 -7.11 1.17
N GLU A 38 -7.09 -6.54 2.11
CA GLU A 38 -8.03 -5.46 1.81
C GLU A 38 -7.28 -4.24 1.24
N VAL A 39 -6.09 -3.94 1.77
CA VAL A 39 -5.23 -2.87 1.23
C VAL A 39 -4.83 -3.17 -0.22
N LEU A 40 -4.43 -4.39 -0.54
CA LEU A 40 -4.05 -4.78 -1.90
C LEU A 40 -5.24 -4.77 -2.86
N SER A 41 -6.39 -5.28 -2.44
CA SER A 41 -7.63 -5.30 -3.23
C SER A 41 -8.10 -3.88 -3.58
N CYS A 42 -8.10 -2.98 -2.58
CA CYS A 42 -8.42 -1.57 -2.79
C CYS A 42 -7.39 -0.88 -3.70
N LEU A 43 -6.10 -1.20 -3.53
CA LEU A 43 -5.03 -0.61 -4.33
C LEU A 43 -5.16 -0.98 -5.81
N VAL A 44 -5.34 -2.27 -6.13
CA VAL A 44 -5.48 -2.73 -7.52
C VAL A 44 -6.77 -2.21 -8.17
N SER A 45 -7.79 -1.92 -7.36
CA SER A 45 -9.02 -1.28 -7.84
C SER A 45 -8.88 0.24 -8.05
N ALA A 46 -7.79 0.85 -7.58
CA ALA A 46 -7.57 2.29 -7.69
C ALA A 46 -7.05 2.64 -9.10
N ASN A 47 -7.93 3.23 -9.92
CA ASN A 47 -7.54 3.70 -11.24
C ASN A 47 -6.68 4.98 -11.19
N SER A 48 -5.67 5.09 -12.06
CA SER A 48 -4.91 6.31 -12.35
C SER A 48 -4.26 6.95 -11.11
N ILE A 49 -3.28 6.27 -10.50
CA ILE A 49 -2.56 6.80 -9.32
C ILE A 49 -1.71 8.01 -9.70
N ASP A 50 -1.83 9.11 -8.94
CA ASP A 50 -0.96 10.27 -9.08
C ASP A 50 0.35 10.07 -8.27
N GLU A 51 1.43 9.70 -8.96
CA GLU A 51 2.74 9.47 -8.36
C GLU A 51 3.29 10.70 -7.63
N THR A 52 3.00 11.91 -8.11
CA THR A 52 3.49 13.15 -7.49
C THR A 52 2.84 13.35 -6.12
N LYS A 53 1.53 13.10 -6.03
CA LYS A 53 0.82 13.12 -4.74
C LYS A 53 1.26 12.01 -3.81
N MET A 54 1.46 10.78 -4.32
CA MET A 54 1.99 9.68 -3.52
C MET A 54 3.33 10.06 -2.88
N LEU A 55 4.29 10.55 -3.67
CA LEU A 55 5.60 10.99 -3.18
C LEU A 55 5.48 12.15 -2.17
N LYS A 56 4.56 13.09 -2.41
CA LYS A 56 4.27 14.17 -1.46
C LYS A 56 3.81 13.61 -0.11
N TYR A 57 2.88 12.66 -0.08
CA TYR A 57 2.38 12.10 1.18
C TYR A 57 3.41 11.21 1.88
N LEU A 58 4.18 10.43 1.13
CA LEU A 58 5.31 9.68 1.68
C LEU A 58 6.35 10.62 2.32
N ALA A 59 6.63 11.76 1.70
CA ALA A 59 7.55 12.76 2.23
C ALA A 59 7.03 13.42 3.51
N LEU A 60 5.74 13.71 3.58
CA LEU A 60 5.13 14.30 4.79
C LEU A 60 5.14 13.34 5.99
N TYR A 61 5.07 12.03 5.75
CA TYR A 61 5.24 11.03 6.80
C TYR A 61 6.70 10.86 7.26
N ASP A 62 7.66 11.23 6.40
CA ASP A 62 9.10 11.11 6.62
C ASP A 62 9.51 9.77 7.25
N ASN A 63 9.05 8.68 6.63
CA ASN A 63 9.20 7.34 7.18
C ASN A 63 9.82 6.38 6.17
N ALA A 64 11.09 6.05 6.39
CA ALA A 64 11.85 5.15 5.52
C ALA A 64 11.22 3.76 5.36
N PHE A 65 10.53 3.24 6.39
CA PHE A 65 9.83 1.96 6.30
C PHE A 65 8.55 2.08 5.47
N LEU A 66 7.88 3.23 5.49
CA LEU A 66 6.73 3.47 4.63
C LEU A 66 7.13 3.48 3.15
N TYR A 67 8.23 4.17 2.80
CA TYR A 67 8.81 4.09 1.45
C TYR A 67 9.16 2.65 1.05
N GLN A 68 9.74 1.87 1.97
CA GLN A 68 10.10 0.47 1.75
C GLN A 68 8.86 -0.40 1.44
N LYS A 69 7.78 -0.24 2.22
CA LYS A 69 6.52 -0.97 2.00
C LYS A 69 5.85 -0.55 0.70
N THR A 70 5.70 0.76 0.47
CA THR A 70 5.04 1.29 -0.72
C THR A 70 5.80 0.90 -1.98
N GLY A 71 7.13 1.06 -2.00
CA GLY A 71 7.96 0.68 -3.13
C GLY A 71 7.87 -0.82 -3.45
N PHE A 72 7.94 -1.68 -2.43
CA PHE A 72 7.77 -3.13 -2.62
C PHE A 72 6.40 -3.47 -3.22
N ILE A 73 5.29 -3.01 -2.60
CA ILE A 73 3.95 -3.29 -3.10
C ILE A 73 3.79 -2.77 -4.53
N PHE A 74 4.21 -1.53 -4.80
CA PHE A 74 4.03 -0.94 -6.12
C PHE A 74 4.91 -1.61 -7.17
N SER A 75 6.08 -2.15 -6.79
CA SER A 75 6.91 -2.95 -7.70
C SER A 75 6.25 -4.29 -8.07
N GLU A 76 5.57 -4.94 -7.11
CA GLU A 76 4.84 -6.17 -7.37
C GLU A 76 3.64 -5.93 -8.30
N TYR A 77 2.94 -4.81 -8.15
CA TYR A 77 1.73 -4.46 -8.92
C TYR A 77 1.96 -3.38 -9.97
N GLN A 78 3.20 -3.22 -10.43
CA GLN A 78 3.60 -2.05 -11.22
C GLN A 78 2.78 -1.90 -12.51
N ARG A 79 2.50 -3.01 -13.21
CA ARG A 79 1.73 -2.98 -14.47
C ARG A 79 0.27 -2.69 -14.23
N GLU A 80 -0.31 -3.32 -13.20
CA GLU A 80 -1.71 -3.17 -12.80
C GLU A 80 -2.02 -1.74 -12.38
N LEU A 81 -1.05 -1.07 -11.73
CA LEU A 81 -1.20 0.29 -11.23
C LEU A 81 -0.71 1.38 -12.21
N GLY A 82 -0.03 0.99 -13.29
CA GLY A 82 0.55 1.91 -14.26
C GLY A 82 1.67 2.78 -13.69
N ILE A 83 2.49 2.22 -12.80
CA ILE A 83 3.51 2.94 -12.05
C ILE A 83 4.85 2.96 -12.81
N SER A 84 5.52 4.11 -12.80
CA SER A 84 6.80 4.33 -13.45
C SER A 84 7.97 3.70 -12.68
N ASP A 85 9.03 3.35 -13.41
CA ASP A 85 10.29 2.90 -12.80
C ASP A 85 10.91 4.01 -11.92
N ASP A 86 10.71 5.27 -12.29
CA ASP A 86 11.19 6.43 -11.53
C ASP A 86 10.55 6.51 -10.14
N PHE A 87 9.25 6.24 -10.03
CA PHE A 87 8.57 6.17 -8.73
C PHE A 87 9.13 5.05 -7.85
N ILE A 88 9.35 3.87 -8.44
CA ILE A 88 9.93 2.72 -7.73
C ILE A 88 11.34 3.07 -7.26
N LYS A 89 12.15 3.69 -8.12
CA LYS A 89 13.49 4.17 -7.79
C LYS A 89 13.46 5.20 -6.66
N MET A 90 12.55 6.18 -6.70
CA MET A 90 12.42 7.16 -5.63
C MET A 90 12.03 6.54 -4.30
N CYS A 91 11.13 5.54 -4.30
CA CYS A 91 10.83 4.77 -3.11
C CYS A 91 12.06 4.01 -2.60
N LYS A 92 12.84 3.46 -3.52
CA LYS A 92 14.05 2.71 -3.21
C LYS A 92 15.11 3.57 -2.52
N ASP A 93 15.40 4.73 -3.10
CA ASP A 93 16.42 5.67 -2.64
C ASP A 93 16.10 6.23 -1.24
N ARG A 94 14.82 6.26 -0.86
CA ARG A 94 14.34 6.72 0.46
C ARG A 94 14.01 5.59 1.43
N SER A 95 14.16 4.33 1.00
CA SER A 95 13.98 3.17 1.86
C SER A 95 15.15 3.02 2.81
N GLY A 96 14.88 2.53 4.02
CA GLY A 96 15.93 2.23 5.01
C GLY A 96 16.55 0.85 4.81
N ASP A 97 17.63 0.58 5.53
CA ASP A 97 18.36 -0.69 5.47
C ASP A 97 17.82 -1.79 6.38
N SER A 98 16.78 -1.50 7.16
CA SER A 98 16.22 -2.45 8.12
C SER A 98 15.50 -3.60 7.44
N LYS A 99 15.79 -4.82 7.89
CA LYS A 99 15.03 -6.02 7.53
C LYS A 99 13.75 -6.08 8.35
N ARG A 100 12.59 -6.09 7.70
CA ARG A 100 11.29 -6.01 8.39
C ARG A 100 10.25 -6.92 7.75
N TYR A 101 9.18 -7.20 8.48
CA TYR A 101 8.01 -7.89 7.95
C TYR A 101 7.05 -6.86 7.34
N LEU A 102 6.51 -7.15 6.16
CA LEU A 102 5.52 -6.31 5.48
C LEU A 102 4.25 -6.17 6.33
N THR A 103 3.77 -7.31 6.84
CA THR A 103 2.58 -7.46 7.67
C THR A 103 2.88 -8.47 8.79
N THR A 104 2.08 -8.48 9.85
CA THR A 104 2.13 -9.54 10.88
C THR A 104 1.35 -10.78 10.42
N GLY A 105 1.64 -11.94 11.01
CA GLY A 105 0.85 -13.16 10.76
C GLY A 105 1.03 -13.80 9.38
N ILE A 106 2.21 -13.63 8.77
CA ILE A 106 2.51 -14.17 7.43
C ILE A 106 2.54 -15.71 7.48
N ASN A 107 1.65 -16.33 6.68
CA ASN A 107 1.77 -17.73 6.29
C ASN A 107 2.63 -17.82 5.01
N GLU A 108 3.48 -18.84 4.91
CA GLU A 108 4.40 -19.05 3.78
C GLU A 108 5.24 -17.81 3.41
N PRO A 109 6.20 -17.41 4.27
CA PRO A 109 6.99 -16.21 4.03
C PRO A 109 8.00 -16.39 2.88
N ALA A 110 8.18 -15.32 2.11
CA ALA A 110 9.30 -15.09 1.20
C ALA A 110 10.08 -13.86 1.67
N TYR A 111 11.33 -13.73 1.21
CA TYR A 111 12.17 -12.58 1.52
C TYR A 111 12.65 -11.90 0.24
N SER A 112 12.36 -10.61 0.11
CA SER A 112 12.92 -9.78 -0.95
C SER A 112 14.24 -9.21 -0.44
N GLY A 113 15.36 -9.71 -0.97
CA GLY A 113 16.69 -9.16 -0.66
C GLY A 113 16.84 -7.72 -1.13
N GLU A 114 16.23 -7.42 -2.27
CA GLU A 114 16.15 -6.07 -2.81
C GLU A 114 15.44 -5.15 -1.81
N TRP A 115 14.20 -5.45 -1.41
CA TRP A 115 13.41 -4.57 -0.53
C TRP A 115 13.63 -4.80 0.95
N LYS A 116 14.49 -5.75 1.34
CA LYS A 116 14.75 -6.16 2.74
C LYS A 116 13.45 -6.42 3.52
N LEU A 117 12.47 -7.00 2.84
CA LEU A 117 11.13 -7.24 3.36
C LEU A 117 10.82 -8.73 3.36
N VAL A 118 10.33 -9.23 4.50
CA VAL A 118 9.64 -10.52 4.58
C VAL A 118 8.17 -10.30 4.25
N TYR A 119 7.64 -11.04 3.29
CA TYR A 119 6.29 -10.87 2.75
C TYR A 119 5.62 -12.22 2.49
N PRO A 120 4.29 -12.31 2.36
CA PRO A 120 3.63 -13.57 1.98
C PRO A 120 4.01 -13.95 0.55
N LYS A 121 4.53 -15.15 0.35
CA LYS A 121 4.97 -15.62 -0.98
C LYS A 121 3.86 -15.55 -2.02
N ASN A 122 2.62 -15.74 -1.59
CA ASN A 122 1.41 -15.71 -2.39
C ASN A 122 0.76 -14.32 -2.48
N ILE A 123 1.52 -13.22 -2.32
CA ILE A 123 0.97 -11.85 -2.21
C ILE A 123 -0.02 -11.46 -3.33
N LYS A 124 0.18 -11.96 -4.55
CA LYS A 124 -0.70 -11.72 -5.72
C LYS A 124 -1.96 -12.58 -5.78
N SER A 125 -2.04 -13.61 -4.95
CA SER A 125 -3.15 -14.57 -4.93
C SER A 125 -3.79 -14.67 -3.55
N ILE A 126 -3.59 -13.68 -2.68
CA ILE A 126 -4.32 -13.59 -1.41
C ILE A 126 -5.79 -13.35 -1.77
N LYS A 127 -6.65 -14.26 -1.32
CA LYS A 127 -8.10 -14.14 -1.47
C LYS A 127 -8.71 -13.91 -0.10
N ASN A 128 -9.70 -13.04 -0.05
CA ASN A 128 -10.59 -12.90 1.08
C ASN A 128 -11.13 -14.27 1.37
N GLY A 129 -11.08 -14.64 2.66
CA GLY A 129 -11.54 -15.93 3.15
C GLY A 129 -12.70 -16.35 2.29
N GLY A 130 -12.48 -17.39 1.49
CA GLY A 130 -13.56 -17.97 0.71
C GLY A 130 -14.66 -18.15 1.73
N LEU A 131 -15.83 -17.58 1.47
CA LEU A 131 -17.03 -18.18 2.02
C LEU A 131 -16.86 -19.65 1.66
N GLU A 132 -16.52 -20.48 2.65
CA GLU A 132 -16.93 -21.86 2.59
C GLU A 132 -18.44 -21.71 2.52
N ASP A 133 -18.94 -21.69 1.28
CA ASP A 133 -20.34 -21.97 1.00
C ASP A 133 -20.60 -23.23 1.78
N SER A 134 -21.18 -23.05 2.97
CA SER A 134 -21.68 -24.12 3.78
C SER A 134 -22.78 -24.71 2.92
N ALA A 135 -22.41 -25.75 2.16
CA ALA A 135 -23.32 -26.47 1.31
C ALA A 135 -24.48 -26.93 2.19
N ILE A 136 -25.65 -26.34 1.94
CA ILE A 136 -26.95 -26.89 2.31
C ILE A 136 -27.52 -27.53 1.05
#